data_AF-A0A0N4V701-F1
#
_entry.id   AF-A0A0N4V701-F1
#
_cell.length_a   1.000
_cell.length_b   1.000
_cell.length_c   1.000
_cell.angle_alpha   90.00
_cell.angle_beta   90.00
_cell.angle_gamma   90.00
#
_symmetry.space_group_name_H-M   'P 1'
#
loop_
_entity.id
_entity.type
_entity.pdbx_description
1 polymer ?
#
loop_
_entity_poly.entity_id
_entity_poly.type
_entity_poly.pdbx_seq_one_letter_code
_entity_poly.pdbx_strand_id
1 'polypeptide(L)'
;MQHSTKKVFAARLLSLLSCASGGIFLGVCLLDLFPLAKETFEKIKNDAKLKSEYPFTELVIGLGFFFVYFVEEIAAKLCVMSVPTDDESYCPECSECQTAREIQVDAAFSNPPLTVSEKTATKSRANSVAAKRLRTSSVLSNRLRTSSVLYAAKQNIVTIQHSVSNDIVRSITFVTAFSFHSTLEGFAFGVQDSTLSAVTLFFGIIVHKAVVTFSIGMRLVRSHPDRRFLIIGLIIFVAFTAPIGGIIGIAVQNSRMDELPKNIVSTVLTCVALGTFLYITFFEV
;
A
#
# COMPACT_ATOMS: atom_id res chain seq x y z
N MET A 1 -21.22 2.57 25.56
CA MET A 1 -20.67 1.20 25.38
C MET A 1 -20.97 0.59 24.01
N GLN A 2 -22.19 0.71 23.45
CA GLN A 2 -22.59 0.09 22.17
C GLN A 2 -21.72 0.47 20.94
N HIS A 3 -21.16 1.69 20.92
CA HIS A 3 -20.26 2.15 19.84
C HIS A 3 -18.88 1.47 19.87
N SER A 4 -18.41 1.05 21.05
CA SER A 4 -17.11 0.37 21.20
C SER A 4 -17.19 -1.09 20.73
N THR A 5 -18.29 -1.77 21.02
CA THR A 5 -18.49 -3.18 20.64
C THR A 5 -18.58 -3.36 19.12
N LYS A 6 -19.23 -2.41 18.41
CA LYS A 6 -19.32 -2.41 16.94
C LYS A 6 -17.95 -2.26 16.27
N LYS A 7 -17.07 -1.40 16.81
CA LYS A 7 -15.70 -1.20 16.30
C LYS A 7 -14.83 -2.44 16.49
N VAL A 8 -14.91 -3.09 17.65
CA VAL A 8 -14.16 -4.33 17.94
C VAL A 8 -14.62 -5.48 17.05
N PHE A 9 -15.94 -5.61 16.82
CA PHE A 9 -16.49 -6.62 15.92
C PHE A 9 -16.02 -6.41 14.48
N ALA A 10 -16.06 -5.18 13.97
CA ALA A 10 -15.57 -4.84 12.64
C ALA A 10 -14.08 -5.18 12.48
N ALA A 11 -13.23 -4.80 13.44
CA ALA A 11 -11.80 -5.10 13.38
C ALA A 11 -11.49 -6.62 13.34
N ARG A 12 -12.22 -7.42 14.12
CA ARG A 12 -12.10 -8.89 14.10
C ARG A 12 -12.54 -9.49 12.77
N LEU A 13 -13.68 -9.05 12.25
CA LEU A 13 -14.20 -9.51 10.95
C LEU A 13 -13.20 -9.20 9.84
N LEU A 14 -12.63 -8.00 9.85
CA LEU A 14 -11.62 -7.57 8.88
C LEU A 14 -10.34 -8.40 8.95
N SER A 15 -9.89 -8.75 10.14
CA SER A 15 -8.71 -9.61 10.33
C SER A 15 -8.97 -11.04 9.82
N LEU A 16 -10.16 -11.59 10.06
CA LEU A 16 -10.58 -12.89 9.55
C LEU A 16 -10.67 -12.91 8.01
N LEU A 17 -11.23 -11.86 7.42
CA LEU A 17 -11.33 -11.73 5.96
C LEU A 17 -9.95 -11.62 5.31
N SER A 18 -9.03 -10.86 5.90
CA SER A 18 -7.64 -10.78 5.41
C SER A 18 -6.94 -12.15 5.49
N CYS A 19 -7.04 -12.85 6.62
CA CYS A 19 -6.46 -14.19 6.76
C CYS A 19 -7.10 -15.20 5.79
N ALA A 20 -8.43 -15.15 5.61
CA ALA A 20 -9.15 -16.01 4.67
C ALA A 20 -8.73 -15.73 3.22
N SER A 21 -8.56 -14.45 2.85
CA SER A 21 -8.11 -14.07 1.50
C SER A 21 -6.73 -14.62 1.17
N GLY A 22 -5.78 -14.56 2.11
CA GLY A 22 -4.44 -15.14 1.92
C GLY A 22 -4.49 -16.66 1.72
N GLY A 23 -5.33 -17.37 2.48
CA GLY A 23 -5.54 -18.81 2.30
C GLY A 23 -6.18 -19.17 0.95
N ILE A 24 -7.19 -18.40 0.52
CA ILE A 24 -7.83 -18.58 -0.79
C ILE A 24 -6.83 -18.34 -1.92
N PHE A 25 -6.00 -17.29 -1.84
CA PHE A 25 -4.99 -16.99 -2.87
C PHE A 25 -3.93 -18.08 -2.94
N LEU A 26 -3.41 -18.53 -1.79
CA LEU A 26 -2.46 -19.62 -1.76
C LEU A 26 -3.08 -20.92 -2.33
N GLY A 27 -4.35 -21.19 -2.00
CA GLY A 27 -5.10 -22.33 -2.53
C GLY A 27 -5.25 -22.29 -4.06
N VAL A 28 -5.73 -21.17 -4.60
CA VAL A 28 -5.85 -20.95 -6.06
C VAL A 28 -4.48 -21.06 -6.73
N CYS A 29 -3.44 -20.50 -6.12
CA CYS A 29 -2.09 -20.56 -6.66
C CYS A 29 -1.56 -22.00 -6.77
N LEU A 30 -1.67 -22.78 -5.69
CA LEU A 30 -1.04 -24.11 -5.62
C LEU A 30 -1.88 -25.22 -6.25
N LEU A 31 -3.21 -25.12 -6.18
CA LEU A 31 -4.11 -26.20 -6.62
C LEU A 31 -4.68 -26.00 -8.02
N ASP A 32 -4.73 -24.76 -8.51
CA ASP A 32 -5.32 -24.46 -9.83
C ASP A 32 -4.25 -23.98 -10.81
N LEU A 33 -3.59 -22.85 -10.49
CA LEU A 33 -2.66 -22.22 -11.42
C LEU A 33 -1.36 -23.01 -11.60
N PHE A 34 -0.81 -23.59 -10.53
CA PHE A 34 0.44 -24.34 -10.61
C PHE A 34 0.31 -25.64 -11.44
N PRO A 35 -0.72 -26.50 -11.24
CA PRO A 35 -0.96 -27.64 -12.11
C PRO A 35 -1.23 -27.22 -13.57
N LEU A 36 -1.99 -26.14 -13.80
CA LEU A 36 -2.26 -25.62 -15.13
C LEU A 36 -0.97 -25.19 -15.87
N ALA A 37 -0.07 -24.50 -15.17
CA ALA A 37 1.24 -24.12 -15.71
C ALA A 37 2.11 -25.33 -16.08
N LYS A 38 2.02 -26.43 -15.31
CA LYS A 38 2.70 -27.69 -15.64
C LYS A 38 2.09 -28.39 -16.85
N GLU A 39 0.77 -28.49 -16.91
CA GLU A 39 0.07 -29.14 -18.01
C GLU A 39 0.33 -28.43 -19.35
N THR A 40 0.27 -27.11 -19.35
CA THR A 40 0.54 -26.28 -20.55
C THR A 40 1.99 -26.41 -21.03
N PHE A 41 2.96 -26.45 -20.11
CA PHE A 41 4.36 -26.67 -20.47
C PHE A 41 4.63 -28.09 -21.00
N GLU A 42 4.03 -29.12 -20.42
CA GLU A 42 4.20 -30.50 -20.89
C GLU A 42 3.64 -30.71 -22.31
N LYS A 43 2.55 -30.01 -22.68
CA LYS A 43 2.05 -30.00 -24.08
C LYS A 43 3.12 -29.48 -25.04
N ILE A 44 3.75 -28.34 -24.72
CA ILE A 44 4.81 -27.75 -25.55
C ILE A 44 6.04 -28.64 -25.62
N LYS A 45 6.43 -29.27 -24.50
CA LYS A 45 7.57 -30.17 -24.45
C LYS A 45 7.39 -31.36 -25.40
N ASN A 46 6.17 -31.91 -25.45
CA ASN A 46 5.81 -32.98 -26.37
C ASN A 46 5.85 -32.51 -27.83
N ASP A 47 5.31 -31.33 -28.12
CA ASP A 47 5.29 -30.75 -29.47
C ASP A 47 6.70 -30.43 -29.98
N ALA A 48 7.58 -29.93 -29.10
CA ALA A 48 8.96 -29.57 -29.41
C ALA A 48 9.95 -30.75 -29.33
N LYS A 49 9.50 -31.96 -28.99
CA LYS A 49 10.33 -33.16 -28.78
C LYS A 49 11.53 -32.91 -27.83
N LEU A 50 11.34 -32.05 -26.83
CA LEU A 50 12.38 -31.70 -25.86
C LEU A 50 12.52 -32.81 -24.81
N LYS A 51 13.56 -33.63 -24.92
CA LYS A 51 13.98 -34.56 -23.86
C LYS A 51 14.78 -33.81 -22.81
N SER A 52 14.11 -33.05 -21.95
CA SER A 52 14.73 -32.42 -20.79
C SER A 52 13.95 -32.76 -19.52
N GLU A 53 14.67 -33.18 -18.48
CA GLU A 53 14.13 -33.39 -17.12
C GLU A 53 14.18 -32.11 -16.27
N TYR A 54 14.66 -31.00 -16.84
CA TYR A 54 14.81 -29.74 -16.11
C TYR A 54 13.44 -29.06 -15.84
N PRO A 55 13.18 -28.57 -14.60
CA PRO A 55 11.93 -27.93 -14.20
C PRO A 55 11.81 -26.48 -14.71
N PHE A 56 11.61 -26.32 -16.02
CA PHE A 56 11.49 -25.01 -16.65
C PHE A 56 10.27 -24.21 -16.17
N THR A 57 9.15 -24.88 -15.89
CA THR A 57 7.94 -24.24 -15.37
C THR A 57 8.26 -23.49 -14.07
N GLU A 58 8.89 -24.16 -13.11
CA GLU A 58 9.29 -23.58 -11.83
C GLU A 58 10.32 -22.46 -12.00
N LEU A 59 11.27 -22.59 -12.94
CA LEU A 59 12.23 -21.53 -13.24
C LEU A 59 11.53 -20.25 -13.72
N VAL A 60 10.60 -20.36 -14.67
CA VAL A 60 9.89 -19.19 -15.22
C VAL A 60 8.95 -18.58 -14.18
N ILE A 61 8.32 -19.39 -13.32
CA ILE A 61 7.56 -18.89 -12.16
C ILE A 61 8.48 -18.08 -11.23
N GLY A 62 9.67 -18.60 -10.91
CA GLY A 62 10.66 -17.90 -10.10
C GLY A 62 11.11 -16.58 -10.73
N LEU A 63 11.33 -16.56 -12.05
CA LEU A 63 11.64 -15.33 -12.78
C LEU A 63 10.50 -14.31 -12.72
N GLY A 64 9.25 -14.75 -12.84
CA GLY A 64 8.07 -13.89 -12.68
C GLY A 64 7.95 -13.31 -11.27
N PHE A 65 8.30 -14.08 -10.24
CA PHE A 65 8.33 -13.60 -8.86
C PHE A 65 9.37 -12.47 -8.67
N PHE A 66 10.61 -12.67 -9.12
CA PHE A 66 11.66 -11.64 -9.02
C PHE A 66 11.40 -10.44 -9.92
N PHE A 67 10.70 -10.62 -11.05
CA PHE A 67 10.28 -9.52 -11.90
C PHE A 67 9.41 -8.51 -11.15
N VAL A 68 8.44 -8.96 -10.36
CA VAL A 68 7.60 -8.04 -9.57
C VAL A 68 8.42 -7.32 -8.52
N TYR A 69 9.30 -8.03 -7.81
CA TYR A 69 10.22 -7.41 -6.85
C TYR A 69 11.05 -6.29 -7.49
N PHE A 70 11.57 -6.52 -8.70
CA PHE A 70 12.32 -5.53 -9.45
C PHE A 70 11.46 -4.32 -9.86
N VAL A 71 10.25 -4.56 -10.36
CA VAL A 71 9.29 -3.49 -10.69
C VAL A 71 8.94 -2.67 -9.45
N GLU A 72 8.77 -3.32 -8.30
CA GLU A 72 8.50 -2.66 -7.03
C GLU A 72 9.66 -1.78 -6.58
N GLU A 73 10.90 -2.29 -6.60
CA GLU A 73 12.09 -1.50 -6.27
C GLU A 73 12.28 -0.29 -7.20
N ILE A 74 11.99 -0.46 -8.50
CA ILE A 74 12.03 0.66 -9.46
C ILE A 74 10.91 1.65 -9.15
N ALA A 75 9.67 1.19 -8.95
CA ALA A 75 8.53 2.05 -8.67
C ALA A 75 8.78 2.87 -7.40
N ALA A 76 9.29 2.23 -6.34
CA ALA A 76 9.67 2.91 -5.10
C ALA A 76 10.73 3.99 -5.35
N LYS A 77 11.80 3.68 -6.08
CA LYS A 77 12.87 4.65 -6.38
C LYS A 77 12.40 5.80 -7.27
N LEU A 78 11.57 5.53 -8.27
CA LEU A 78 10.97 6.55 -9.14
C LEU A 78 10.00 7.45 -8.38
N CYS A 79 9.18 6.89 -7.49
CA CYS A 79 8.26 7.66 -6.67
C CYS A 79 9.00 8.54 -5.64
N VAL A 80 10.08 8.04 -5.02
CA VAL A 80 10.93 8.84 -4.11
C VAL A 80 11.61 9.99 -4.85
N MET A 81 12.00 9.80 -6.11
CA MET A 81 12.62 10.86 -6.94
C MET A 81 11.63 12.00 -7.29
N SER A 82 10.32 11.74 -7.26
CA SER A 82 9.29 12.68 -7.68
C SER A 82 8.78 13.61 -6.57
N VAL A 83 9.25 13.45 -5.33
CA VAL A 83 8.97 14.41 -4.25
C VAL A 83 10.02 15.52 -4.35
N PRO A 84 9.65 16.74 -4.79
CA PRO A 84 10.56 17.87 -4.66
C PRO A 84 10.78 18.06 -3.16
N THR A 85 12.03 18.04 -2.72
CA THR A 85 12.41 18.61 -1.44
C THR A 85 12.31 20.13 -1.55
N ASP A 86 11.09 20.65 -1.64
CA ASP A 86 10.85 22.07 -1.44
C ASP A 86 10.75 22.32 0.07
N ASP A 87 11.59 23.25 0.51
CA ASP A 87 11.70 23.76 1.87
C ASP A 87 10.34 24.02 2.54
N GLU A 88 10.29 23.74 3.85
CA GLU A 88 9.42 24.42 4.82
C GLU A 88 7.91 24.49 4.50
N SER A 89 7.19 23.37 4.57
CA SER A 89 5.72 23.35 4.43
C SER A 89 4.99 23.42 5.79
N TYR A 90 4.33 24.56 6.01
CA TYR A 90 3.37 24.88 7.06
C TYR A 90 2.17 23.91 7.02
N CYS A 91 1.81 23.29 8.14
CA CYS A 91 0.68 22.36 8.20
C CYS A 91 -0.67 23.12 8.22
N PRO A 92 -1.54 22.95 7.22
CA PRO A 92 -2.90 23.49 7.27
C PRO A 92 -3.75 22.64 8.22
N GLU A 93 -4.14 23.23 9.36
CA GLU A 93 -5.18 22.78 10.31
C GLU A 93 -5.59 21.29 10.25
N CYS A 94 -4.72 20.42 10.77
CA CYS A 94 -5.04 19.03 11.10
C CYS A 94 -5.99 18.95 12.31
N SER A 95 -7.11 18.23 12.17
CA SER A 95 -8.08 17.98 13.25
C SER A 95 -7.44 17.29 14.48
N GLU A 96 -6.42 16.46 14.29
CA GLU A 96 -5.64 15.84 15.38
C GLU A 96 -4.74 16.85 16.13
N CYS A 97 -4.27 17.90 15.45
CA CYS A 97 -3.53 19.00 16.06
C CYS A 97 -4.43 19.92 16.89
N GLN A 98 -5.72 19.95 16.57
CA GLN A 98 -6.74 20.70 17.31
C GLN A 98 -7.10 20.03 18.64
N THR A 99 -7.19 18.69 18.68
CA THR A 99 -7.39 17.91 19.93
C THR A 99 -6.22 18.09 20.91
N ALA A 100 -4.98 18.20 20.41
CA ALA A 100 -3.82 18.52 21.24
C ALA A 100 -3.85 19.96 21.81
N ARG A 101 -4.52 20.89 21.12
CA ARG A 101 -4.72 22.29 21.56
C ARG A 101 -5.80 22.42 22.63
N GLU A 102 -6.87 21.63 22.57
CA GLU A 102 -7.93 21.66 23.59
C GLU A 102 -7.45 21.23 24.97
N ILE A 103 -6.43 20.37 25.04
CA ILE A 103 -5.77 20.01 26.31
C ILE A 103 -5.07 21.23 26.97
N GLN A 104 -4.71 22.27 26.20
CA GLN A 104 -4.03 23.47 26.72
C GLN A 104 -4.97 24.59 27.19
N VAL A 105 -6.28 24.56 26.88
CA VAL A 105 -7.16 25.71 27.19
C VAL A 105 -7.57 25.75 28.68
N ASP A 106 -7.51 24.63 29.40
CA ASP A 106 -7.83 24.59 30.85
C ASP A 106 -6.76 25.27 31.74
N ALA A 107 -5.56 25.56 31.20
CA ALA A 107 -4.46 26.15 31.96
C ALA A 107 -4.35 27.69 31.82
N ALA A 108 -5.16 28.32 30.97
CA ALA A 108 -5.01 29.74 30.63
C ALA A 108 -5.92 30.71 31.42
N PHE A 109 -6.69 30.25 32.41
CA PHE A 109 -7.51 31.13 33.24
C PHE A 109 -6.73 31.69 34.44
N SER A 110 -5.77 32.58 34.19
CA SER A 110 -5.32 33.57 35.18
C SER A 110 -4.26 34.51 34.59
N ASN A 111 -4.64 35.41 33.69
CA ASN A 111 -3.86 36.63 33.50
C ASN A 111 -4.80 37.82 33.23
N PRO A 112 -4.89 38.83 34.11
CA PRO A 112 -5.20 40.18 33.67
C PRO A 112 -3.95 40.84 33.07
N PRO A 113 -4.10 41.79 32.13
CA PRO A 113 -3.03 42.21 31.22
C PRO A 113 -2.08 43.22 31.88
N LEU A 114 -0.77 43.06 31.65
CA LEU A 114 0.26 44.03 31.98
C LEU A 114 0.40 45.05 30.85
N THR A 115 -0.13 46.25 31.05
CA THR A 115 0.32 47.44 30.33
C THR A 115 1.64 47.93 30.94
N VAL A 116 2.65 48.03 30.08
CA VAL A 116 3.93 48.66 30.39
C VAL A 116 3.69 50.17 30.48
N SER A 117 3.97 50.78 31.62
CA SER A 117 4.30 52.20 31.66
C SER A 117 5.27 52.52 32.79
N GLU A 118 6.21 53.37 32.39
CA GLU A 118 7.40 53.88 33.00
C GLU A 118 7.09 54.88 34.14
N LYS A 119 7.93 54.92 35.18
CA LYS A 119 8.54 56.13 35.80
C LYS A 119 8.67 56.09 37.34
N THR A 120 9.82 56.61 37.75
CA THR A 120 10.16 57.38 38.97
C THR A 120 10.39 56.71 40.33
N ALA A 121 11.49 57.17 40.92
CA ALA A 121 11.99 56.92 42.26
C ALA A 121 11.01 57.29 43.38
N THR A 122 11.10 56.60 44.53
CA THR A 122 11.29 57.21 45.86
C THR A 122 11.51 56.15 46.95
N LYS A 123 12.29 56.54 47.95
CA LYS A 123 12.67 55.88 49.21
C LYS A 123 11.45 55.60 50.10
N SER A 124 11.33 54.42 50.74
CA SER A 124 11.03 54.27 52.19
C SER A 124 10.81 52.80 52.63
N ARG A 125 11.70 52.33 53.51
CA ARG A 125 11.47 51.64 54.80
C ARG A 125 10.49 50.44 54.91
N ALA A 126 11.14 49.27 55.07
CA ALA A 126 10.98 48.22 56.09
C ALA A 126 9.68 47.41 56.28
N ASN A 127 9.93 46.10 56.49
CA ASN A 127 9.10 44.99 56.99
C ASN A 127 8.10 44.42 55.95
N SER A 128 8.11 43.13 55.60
CA SER A 128 8.41 41.96 56.43
C SER A 128 8.55 40.69 55.57
N VAL A 129 9.33 39.75 56.09
CA VAL A 129 9.14 38.29 56.00
C VAL A 129 9.46 37.56 54.68
N ALA A 130 10.50 36.71 54.83
CA ALA A 130 10.73 35.43 54.18
C ALA A 130 11.27 35.35 52.74
N ALA A 131 12.28 34.46 52.62
CA ALA A 131 12.70 33.76 51.43
C ALA A 131 13.52 34.55 50.37
N LYS A 132 14.66 35.07 50.79
CA LYS A 132 15.84 35.21 49.94
C LYS A 132 16.50 33.85 49.71
N ARG A 133 16.00 33.03 48.77
CA ARG A 133 16.80 32.05 47.99
C ARG A 133 15.93 31.29 46.98
N LEU A 134 16.49 31.11 45.77
CA LEU A 134 16.11 30.15 44.73
C LEU A 134 14.91 30.52 43.82
N ARG A 135 15.10 31.50 42.92
CA ARG A 135 14.25 31.66 41.71
C ARG A 135 15.07 31.92 40.45
N THR A 136 16.15 31.17 40.24
CA THR A 136 16.93 31.25 38.98
C THR A 136 17.18 29.90 38.31
N SER A 137 16.60 28.79 38.80
CA SER A 137 16.82 27.47 38.19
C SER A 137 15.62 26.92 37.38
N SER A 138 14.40 27.44 37.55
CA SER A 138 13.20 26.87 36.91
C SER A 138 12.85 27.48 35.54
N VAL A 139 13.37 28.67 35.23
CA VAL A 139 13.14 29.33 33.92
C VAL A 139 14.03 28.68 32.85
N LEU A 140 15.23 28.22 33.23
CA LEU A 140 16.13 27.50 32.33
C LEU A 140 15.63 26.07 32.04
N SER A 141 15.05 25.38 33.02
CA SER A 141 14.46 24.05 32.81
C SER A 141 13.23 24.09 31.89
N ASN A 142 12.44 25.17 31.91
CA ASN A 142 11.30 25.33 31.00
C ASN A 142 11.71 25.68 29.56
N ARG A 143 12.84 26.40 29.35
CA ARG A 143 13.38 26.64 28.00
C ARG A 143 14.02 25.38 27.38
N LEU A 144 14.65 24.52 28.19
CA LEU A 144 15.19 23.25 27.69
C LEU A 144 14.08 22.23 27.35
N ARG A 145 12.98 22.24 28.10
CA ARG A 145 11.82 21.35 27.86
C ARG A 145 11.02 21.74 26.61
N THR A 146 10.99 23.03 26.27
CA THR A 146 10.36 23.50 25.01
C THR A 146 11.17 23.09 23.80
N SER A 147 12.51 23.05 23.88
CA SER A 147 13.35 22.52 22.82
C SER A 147 13.14 21.02 22.61
N SER A 148 13.06 20.20 23.67
CA SER A 148 12.86 18.74 23.53
C SER A 148 11.47 18.36 23.04
N VAL A 149 10.42 19.09 23.45
CA VAL A 149 9.04 18.86 22.99
C VAL A 149 8.84 19.38 21.56
N LEU A 150 9.43 20.52 21.20
CA LEU A 150 9.43 21.01 19.82
C LEU A 150 10.23 20.08 18.91
N TYR A 151 11.36 19.53 19.39
CA TYR A 151 12.13 18.54 18.64
C TYR A 151 11.34 17.23 18.51
N ALA A 152 10.73 16.72 19.58
CA ALA A 152 9.89 15.51 19.53
C ALA A 152 8.63 15.71 18.66
N ALA A 153 8.01 16.89 18.66
CA ALA A 153 6.91 17.24 17.76
C ALA A 153 7.38 17.35 16.30
N LYS A 154 8.55 17.97 16.04
CA LYS A 154 9.17 18.01 14.71
C LYS A 154 9.58 16.61 14.24
N GLN A 155 10.06 15.77 15.14
CA GLN A 155 10.41 14.36 14.88
C GLN A 155 9.16 13.55 14.56
N ASN A 156 8.06 13.77 15.27
CA ASN A 156 6.77 13.16 14.96
C ASN A 156 6.22 13.65 13.62
N ILE A 157 6.35 14.94 13.29
CA ILE A 157 5.92 15.49 11.98
C ILE A 157 6.77 14.93 10.83
N VAL A 158 8.09 14.83 10.97
CA VAL A 158 8.97 14.19 9.96
C VAL A 158 8.68 12.70 9.84
N THR A 159 8.39 12.01 10.95
CA THR A 159 7.99 10.59 10.94
C THR A 159 6.63 10.40 10.28
N ILE A 160 5.69 11.32 10.46
CA ILE A 160 4.36 11.33 9.81
C ILE A 160 4.48 11.67 8.31
N GLN A 161 5.32 12.64 7.93
CA GLN A 161 5.56 12.97 6.51
C GLN A 161 6.21 11.79 5.76
N HIS A 162 7.16 11.11 6.42
CA HIS A 162 7.77 9.87 5.92
C HIS A 162 6.75 8.72 5.89
N SER A 163 5.85 8.59 6.87
CA SER A 163 4.83 7.54 6.88
C SER A 163 3.76 7.74 5.80
N VAL A 164 3.30 8.97 5.54
CA VAL A 164 2.33 9.26 4.46
C VAL A 164 2.94 9.02 3.08
N SER A 165 4.20 9.40 2.86
CA SER A 165 4.89 9.10 1.60
C SER A 165 5.08 7.59 1.42
N ASN A 166 5.35 6.85 2.49
CA ASN A 166 5.47 5.39 2.45
C ASN A 166 4.13 4.69 2.19
N ASP A 167 3.01 5.20 2.74
CA ASP A 167 1.67 4.61 2.51
C ASP A 167 1.19 4.80 1.07
N ILE A 168 1.49 5.98 0.48
CA ILE A 168 1.23 6.25 -0.94
C ILE A 168 2.14 5.38 -1.82
N VAL A 169 3.45 5.36 -1.56
CA VAL A 169 4.40 4.54 -2.32
C VAL A 169 4.02 3.06 -2.26
N ARG A 170 3.68 2.55 -1.07
CA ARG A 170 3.21 1.18 -0.90
C ARG A 170 1.95 0.90 -1.70
N SER A 171 0.98 1.81 -1.68
CA SER A 171 -0.27 1.64 -2.43
C SER A 171 -0.06 1.72 -3.95
N ILE A 172 0.81 2.62 -4.43
CA ILE A 172 1.15 2.74 -5.86
C ILE A 172 1.91 1.50 -6.33
N THR A 173 2.89 1.06 -5.55
CA THR A 173 3.70 -0.12 -5.82
C THR A 173 2.83 -1.37 -5.90
N PHE A 174 1.94 -1.54 -4.92
CA PHE A 174 0.97 -2.63 -4.88
C PHE A 174 0.02 -2.60 -6.08
N VAL A 175 -0.56 -1.44 -6.40
CA VAL A 175 -1.46 -1.29 -7.57
C VAL A 175 -0.72 -1.57 -8.87
N THR A 176 0.55 -1.15 -8.98
CA THR A 176 1.39 -1.42 -10.15
C THR A 176 1.65 -2.92 -10.31
N ALA A 177 2.12 -3.59 -9.26
CA ALA A 177 2.34 -5.03 -9.25
C ALA A 177 1.06 -5.79 -9.64
N PHE A 178 -0.07 -5.43 -9.03
CA PHE A 178 -1.35 -6.05 -9.33
C PHE A 178 -1.82 -5.80 -10.77
N SER A 179 -1.56 -4.61 -11.32
CA SER A 179 -1.91 -4.27 -12.71
C SER A 179 -1.14 -5.12 -13.73
N PHE A 180 0.14 -5.41 -13.47
CA PHE A 180 0.92 -6.34 -14.28
C PHE A 180 0.32 -7.74 -14.24
N HIS A 181 0.06 -8.26 -13.03
CA HIS A 181 -0.55 -9.58 -12.86
C HIS A 181 -1.91 -9.68 -13.59
N SER A 182 -2.77 -8.70 -13.38
CA SER A 182 -4.12 -8.64 -13.97
C SER A 182 -4.09 -8.55 -15.51
N THR A 183 -3.09 -7.88 -16.08
CA THR A 183 -2.87 -7.85 -17.54
C THR A 183 -2.46 -9.23 -18.07
N LEU A 184 -1.52 -9.91 -17.41
CA LEU A 184 -1.03 -11.23 -17.86
C LEU A 184 -2.10 -12.32 -17.72
N GLU A 185 -2.89 -12.27 -16.66
CA GLU A 185 -4.04 -13.15 -16.43
C GLU A 185 -5.14 -12.93 -17.48
N GLY A 186 -5.45 -11.67 -17.80
CA GLY A 186 -6.34 -11.32 -18.90
C GLY A 186 -5.83 -11.84 -20.24
N PHE A 187 -4.53 -11.71 -20.51
CA PHE A 187 -3.90 -12.26 -21.69
C PHE A 187 -4.07 -13.77 -21.79
N ALA A 188 -3.79 -14.51 -20.72
CA ALA A 188 -3.95 -15.97 -20.68
C ALA A 188 -5.40 -16.39 -20.98
N PHE A 189 -6.39 -15.65 -20.43
CA PHE A 189 -7.80 -15.84 -20.77
C PHE A 189 -8.09 -15.60 -22.27
N GLY A 190 -7.51 -14.56 -22.87
CA GLY A 190 -7.74 -14.21 -24.27
C GLY A 190 -7.12 -15.18 -25.28
N VAL A 191 -6.10 -15.94 -24.90
CA VAL A 191 -5.42 -16.93 -25.76
C VAL A 191 -6.14 -18.28 -25.78
N GLN A 192 -7.20 -18.46 -25.00
CA GLN A 192 -7.84 -19.76 -24.89
C GLN A 192 -8.52 -20.23 -26.18
N ASP A 193 -8.13 -21.41 -26.69
CA ASP A 193 -8.63 -21.96 -27.96
C ASP A 193 -10.07 -22.51 -27.88
N SER A 194 -10.43 -23.07 -26.72
CA SER A 194 -11.68 -23.81 -26.50
C SER A 194 -12.68 -23.00 -25.69
N THR A 195 -13.93 -22.98 -26.15
CA THR A 195 -15.03 -22.33 -25.43
C THR A 195 -15.24 -22.90 -24.03
N LEU A 196 -15.07 -24.21 -23.85
CA LEU A 196 -15.18 -24.86 -22.53
C LEU A 196 -14.07 -24.39 -21.58
N SER A 197 -12.83 -24.35 -22.07
CA SER A 197 -11.70 -23.85 -21.28
C SER A 197 -11.85 -22.35 -20.99
N ALA A 198 -12.40 -21.57 -21.93
CA ALA A 198 -12.66 -20.15 -21.71
C ALA A 198 -13.74 -19.93 -20.65
N VAL A 199 -14.84 -20.68 -20.69
CA VAL A 199 -15.92 -20.58 -19.68
C VAL A 199 -15.42 -21.01 -18.30
N THR A 200 -14.67 -22.11 -18.22
CA THR A 200 -14.12 -22.59 -16.94
C THR A 200 -13.13 -21.59 -16.33
N LEU A 201 -12.18 -21.07 -17.14
CA LEU A 201 -11.28 -20.01 -16.72
C LEU A 201 -12.05 -18.73 -16.34
N PHE A 202 -13.09 -18.35 -17.07
CA PHE A 202 -13.89 -17.16 -16.77
C PHE A 202 -14.54 -17.22 -15.38
N PHE A 203 -15.16 -18.35 -15.02
CA PHE A 203 -15.73 -18.53 -13.69
C PHE A 203 -14.64 -18.51 -12.61
N GLY A 204 -13.50 -19.16 -12.84
CA GLY A 204 -12.35 -19.13 -11.93
C GLY A 204 -11.83 -17.70 -11.70
N ILE A 205 -11.69 -16.94 -12.80
CA ILE A 205 -11.26 -15.54 -12.81
C ILE A 205 -12.25 -14.68 -12.04
N ILE A 206 -13.57 -14.77 -12.29
CA ILE A 206 -14.55 -13.95 -11.57
C ILE A 206 -14.43 -14.16 -10.05
N VAL A 207 -14.38 -15.42 -9.61
CA VAL A 207 -14.35 -15.74 -8.19
C VAL A 207 -13.07 -15.22 -7.54
N HIS A 208 -11.90 -15.50 -8.14
CA HIS A 208 -10.65 -15.02 -7.55
C HIS A 208 -10.58 -13.48 -7.59
N LYS A 209 -11.05 -12.85 -8.68
CA LYS A 209 -10.89 -11.42 -8.91
C LYS A 209 -11.83 -10.61 -8.03
N ALA A 210 -12.99 -11.15 -7.67
CA ALA A 210 -13.85 -10.59 -6.63
C ALA A 210 -13.15 -10.54 -5.27
N VAL A 211 -12.52 -11.65 -4.85
CA VAL A 211 -11.81 -11.72 -3.56
C VAL A 211 -10.56 -10.81 -3.55
N VAL A 212 -9.81 -10.78 -4.66
CA VAL A 212 -8.62 -9.93 -4.80
C VAL A 212 -8.99 -8.46 -4.81
N THR A 213 -9.94 -8.03 -5.64
CA THR A 213 -10.36 -6.61 -5.72
C THR A 213 -10.98 -6.12 -4.42
N PHE A 214 -11.71 -6.98 -3.69
CA PHE A 214 -12.19 -6.66 -2.35
C PHE A 214 -11.03 -6.39 -1.37
N SER A 215 -10.02 -7.26 -1.37
CA SER A 215 -8.84 -7.13 -0.50
C SER A 215 -8.03 -5.86 -0.83
N ILE A 216 -7.87 -5.56 -2.11
CA ILE A 216 -7.25 -4.32 -2.61
C ILE A 216 -8.04 -3.09 -2.14
N GLY A 217 -9.36 -3.08 -2.36
CA GLY A 217 -10.22 -1.95 -1.99
C GLY A 217 -10.18 -1.67 -0.49
N MET A 218 -10.20 -2.72 0.34
CA MET A 218 -10.10 -2.60 1.79
C MET A 218 -8.77 -2.02 2.26
N ARG A 219 -7.66 -2.37 1.61
CA ARG A 219 -6.35 -1.78 1.88
C ARG A 219 -6.31 -0.31 1.50
N LEU A 220 -6.75 0.00 0.29
CA LEU A 220 -6.66 1.33 -0.28
C LEU A 220 -7.52 2.34 0.50
N VAL A 221 -8.71 1.93 0.97
CA VAL A 221 -9.58 2.74 1.84
C VAL A 221 -8.97 3.00 3.21
N ARG A 222 -8.22 2.05 3.78
CA ARG A 222 -7.54 2.26 5.06
C ARG A 222 -6.30 3.14 4.95
N SER A 223 -5.53 2.97 3.86
CA SER A 223 -4.32 3.75 3.64
C SER A 223 -4.62 5.21 3.27
N HIS A 224 -5.80 5.50 2.69
CA HIS A 224 -6.13 6.83 2.17
C HIS A 224 -7.57 7.30 2.49
N PRO A 225 -7.95 7.44 3.77
CA PRO A 225 -9.34 7.73 4.16
C PRO A 225 -9.90 9.03 3.55
N ASP A 226 -9.07 10.06 3.40
CA ASP A 226 -9.52 11.38 2.90
C ASP A 226 -9.45 11.52 1.37
N ARG A 227 -8.82 10.57 0.66
CA ARG A 227 -8.56 10.67 -0.79
C ARG A 227 -9.42 9.72 -1.62
N ARG A 228 -10.72 9.68 -1.36
CA ARG A 228 -11.69 8.82 -2.06
C ARG A 228 -11.61 8.86 -3.60
N PHE A 229 -11.31 10.01 -4.20
CA PHE A 229 -11.17 10.14 -5.65
C PHE A 229 -9.94 9.41 -6.19
N LEU A 230 -8.82 9.42 -5.46
CA LEU A 230 -7.62 8.66 -5.80
C LEU A 230 -7.91 7.16 -5.74
N ILE A 231 -8.60 6.70 -4.69
CA ILE A 231 -9.01 5.29 -4.53
C ILE A 231 -9.87 4.84 -5.71
N ILE A 232 -10.91 5.61 -6.04
CA ILE A 232 -11.81 5.29 -7.16
C ILE A 232 -11.02 5.26 -8.48
N GLY A 233 -10.13 6.23 -8.70
CA GLY A 233 -9.27 6.27 -9.90
C GLY A 233 -8.37 5.04 -10.02
N LEU A 234 -7.71 4.62 -8.95
CA LEU A 234 -6.84 3.43 -8.95
C LEU A 234 -7.63 2.13 -9.16
N ILE A 235 -8.82 2.01 -8.56
CA ILE A 235 -9.69 0.84 -8.78
C ILE A 235 -10.15 0.77 -10.23
N ILE A 236 -10.56 1.91 -10.82
CA ILE A 236 -10.95 1.97 -12.23
C ILE A 236 -9.77 1.59 -13.13
N PHE A 237 -8.58 2.11 -12.86
CA PHE A 237 -7.37 1.76 -13.60
C PHE A 237 -7.13 0.25 -13.59
N VAL A 238 -7.16 -0.37 -12.41
CA VAL A 238 -7.02 -1.82 -12.24
C VAL A 238 -8.12 -2.62 -12.96
N ALA A 239 -9.34 -2.10 -13.02
CA ALA A 239 -10.44 -2.77 -13.73
C ALA A 239 -10.19 -2.85 -15.25
N PHE A 240 -9.48 -1.88 -15.83
CA PHE A 240 -9.17 -1.85 -17.26
C PHE A 240 -8.02 -2.78 -17.67
N THR A 241 -7.12 -3.17 -16.76
CA THR A 241 -5.92 -3.93 -17.11
C THR A 241 -6.24 -5.34 -17.62
N ALA A 242 -7.25 -6.03 -17.04
CA ALA A 242 -7.61 -7.38 -17.47
C ALA A 242 -8.29 -7.42 -18.85
N PRO A 243 -9.27 -6.55 -19.17
CA PRO A 243 -9.78 -6.43 -20.54
C PRO A 243 -8.67 -6.11 -21.56
N ILE A 244 -7.74 -5.22 -21.22
CA ILE A 244 -6.60 -4.89 -22.10
C ILE A 244 -5.77 -6.15 -22.36
N GLY A 245 -5.42 -6.90 -21.32
CA GLY A 245 -4.74 -8.19 -21.44
C GLY A 245 -5.49 -9.16 -22.35
N GLY A 246 -6.79 -9.34 -22.13
CA GLY A 246 -7.64 -10.23 -22.91
C GLY A 246 -7.74 -9.84 -24.38
N ILE A 247 -7.85 -8.55 -24.68
CA ILE A 247 -7.83 -8.04 -26.07
C ILE A 247 -6.49 -8.39 -26.73
N ILE A 248 -5.36 -8.20 -26.04
CA ILE A 248 -4.04 -8.57 -26.55
C ILE A 248 -3.95 -10.09 -26.77
N GLY A 249 -4.47 -10.90 -25.84
CA GLY A 249 -4.52 -12.36 -25.96
C GLY A 249 -5.30 -12.81 -27.18
N ILE A 250 -6.51 -12.26 -27.38
CA ILE A 250 -7.36 -12.54 -28.55
C ILE A 250 -6.67 -12.11 -29.86
N ALA A 251 -5.96 -10.98 -29.85
CA ALA A 251 -5.22 -10.51 -31.00
C ALA A 251 -4.07 -11.46 -31.38
N VAL A 252 -3.33 -11.96 -30.38
CA VAL A 252 -2.27 -12.97 -30.58
C VAL A 252 -2.87 -14.29 -31.06
N GLN A 253 -4.00 -14.71 -30.49
CA GLN A 253 -4.68 -15.94 -30.85
C GLN A 253 -5.14 -15.95 -32.31
N ASN A 254 -5.74 -14.83 -32.76
CA ASN A 254 -6.21 -14.64 -34.13
C ASN A 254 -5.09 -14.31 -35.14
N SER A 255 -3.84 -14.12 -34.68
CA SER A 255 -2.72 -13.83 -35.57
C SER A 255 -2.36 -15.05 -36.42
N ARG A 256 -1.80 -14.80 -37.62
CA ARG A 256 -1.32 -15.85 -38.54
C ARG A 256 0.04 -16.47 -38.12
N MET A 257 0.35 -16.44 -36.83
CA MET A 257 1.55 -17.09 -36.30
C MET A 257 1.36 -18.61 -36.25
N ASP A 258 2.46 -19.34 -36.36
CA ASP A 258 2.45 -20.79 -36.14
C ASP A 258 2.01 -21.12 -34.71
N GLU A 259 1.42 -22.30 -34.51
CA GLU A 259 0.88 -22.74 -33.21
C GLU A 259 1.97 -22.86 -32.13
N LEU A 260 3.18 -23.31 -32.51
CA LEU A 260 4.29 -23.50 -31.58
C LEU A 260 4.73 -22.20 -30.87
N PRO A 261 5.09 -21.10 -31.58
CA PRO A 261 5.45 -19.85 -30.92
C PRO A 261 4.31 -19.23 -30.13
N LYS A 262 3.05 -19.37 -30.57
CA LYS A 262 1.88 -18.91 -29.78
C LYS A 262 1.82 -19.62 -28.43
N ASN A 263 1.92 -20.94 -28.42
CA ASN A 263 1.87 -21.75 -27.21
C ASN A 263 3.04 -21.43 -26.28
N ILE A 264 4.25 -21.26 -26.82
CA ILE A 264 5.44 -20.87 -26.04
C ILE A 264 5.23 -19.52 -25.36
N VAL A 265 4.80 -18.49 -26.11
CA VAL A 265 4.54 -17.16 -25.55
C VAL A 265 3.44 -17.24 -24.49
N SER A 266 2.35 -17.95 -24.78
CA SER A 266 1.23 -18.14 -23.85
C SER A 266 1.66 -18.77 -22.53
N THR A 267 2.44 -19.85 -22.61
CA THR A 267 2.89 -20.60 -21.44
C THR A 267 3.90 -19.80 -20.62
N VAL A 268 4.84 -19.11 -21.28
CA VAL A 268 5.81 -18.25 -20.59
C VAL A 268 5.08 -17.12 -19.86
N LEU A 269 4.17 -16.41 -20.53
CA LEU A 269 3.41 -15.32 -19.91
C LEU A 269 2.50 -15.81 -18.78
N THR A 270 1.91 -17.00 -18.90
CA THR A 270 1.12 -17.63 -17.83
C THR A 270 1.99 -18.02 -16.63
N CYS A 271 3.18 -18.59 -16.85
CA CYS A 271 4.12 -18.91 -15.78
C CYS A 271 4.63 -17.64 -15.07
N VAL A 272 4.90 -16.58 -15.82
CA VAL A 272 5.25 -15.27 -15.26
C VAL A 272 4.07 -14.71 -14.46
N ALA A 273 2.83 -14.81 -14.97
CA ALA A 273 1.62 -14.39 -14.25
C ALA A 273 1.50 -15.12 -12.91
N LEU A 274 1.75 -16.43 -12.88
CA LEU A 274 1.75 -17.23 -11.66
C LEU A 274 2.84 -16.79 -10.67
N GLY A 275 4.05 -16.49 -11.16
CA GLY A 275 5.12 -15.91 -10.34
C GLY A 275 4.73 -14.56 -9.74
N THR A 276 4.09 -13.69 -10.52
CA THR A 276 3.60 -12.40 -10.03
C THR A 276 2.49 -12.56 -8.97
N PHE A 277 1.60 -13.56 -9.15
CA PHE A 277 0.54 -13.87 -8.19
C PHE A 277 1.10 -14.35 -6.85
N LEU A 278 2.12 -15.22 -6.90
CA LEU A 278 2.83 -15.70 -5.72
C LEU A 278 3.45 -14.53 -4.94
N TYR A 279 4.13 -13.62 -5.64
CA TYR A 279 4.72 -12.44 -5.01
C TYR A 279 3.65 -11.61 -4.28
N ILE A 280 2.56 -11.26 -4.97
CA ILE A 280 1.46 -10.47 -4.41
C ILE A 280 0.85 -11.17 -3.18
N THR A 281 0.70 -12.48 -3.24
CA THR A 281 0.13 -13.29 -2.15
C THR A 281 1.03 -13.34 -0.92
N PHE A 282 2.36 -13.47 -1.09
CA PHE A 282 3.27 -13.60 0.04
C PHE A 282 3.72 -12.26 0.65
N PHE A 283 3.91 -11.24 -0.19
CA PHE A 283 4.52 -9.97 0.24
C PHE A 283 3.50 -8.88 0.48
N GLU A 284 2.40 -8.89 -0.28
CA GLU A 284 1.37 -7.91 -0.02
C GLU A 284 0.29 -8.45 0.92
N VAL A 285 -0.31 -9.62 0.64
CA VAL A 285 -1.55 -10.14 1.29
C VAL A 285 -1.36 -10.61 2.72
#